data_AF-K4D9F4-F1
#
_entry.id   AF-K4D9F4-F1
#
_cell.length_a   1.000
_cell.length_b   1.000
_cell.length_c   1.000
_cell.angle_alpha   90.00
_cell.angle_beta   90.00
_cell.angle_gamma   90.00
#
_symmetry.space_group_name_H-M   'P 1'
#
loop_
_entity.id
_entity.type
_entity.pdbx_description
1 polymer ?
#
loop_
_entity_poly.entity_id
_entity_poly.type
_entity_poly.pdbx_seq_one_letter_code
_entity_poly.pdbx_strand_id
1 'polypeptide(L)' 'MSESSCDSLSNSMIMTCFCNELARCFTSRNPLNPGRRFYRCSKPKMENLRESLNAIKIERDNLKKKFENLEILNYFEVKK' A
#
# COMPACT_ATOMS: atom_id res chain seq x y z
N MET A 1 -15.11 20.07 2.00
CA MET A 1 -14.07 19.84 3.05
C MET A 1 -12.83 20.63 2.66
N SER A 2 -12.02 21.07 3.61
CA SER A 2 -10.75 21.72 3.30
C SER A 2 -9.59 21.00 3.95
N GLU A 3 -8.49 20.91 3.19
CA GLU A 3 -7.19 20.52 3.71
C GLU A 3 -6.71 21.66 4.62
N SER A 4 -6.58 21.37 5.90
CA SER A 4 -6.05 22.31 6.91
C SER A 4 -4.91 21.59 7.60
N SER A 5 -3.71 22.19 7.58
CA SER A 5 -2.61 21.75 8.44
C SER A 5 -3.11 21.79 9.88
N CYS A 6 -2.99 20.66 10.57
CA CYS A 6 -3.41 20.52 11.96
C CYS A 6 -2.24 20.72 12.93
N ASP A 7 -1.20 21.44 12.49
CA ASP A 7 0.10 21.49 13.14
C ASP A 7 0.11 22.32 14.43
N SER A 8 -0.99 23.01 14.76
CA SER A 8 -0.98 24.05 15.78
C SER A 8 -1.47 23.66 17.18
N LEU A 9 -1.90 22.42 17.46
CA LEU A 9 -2.27 22.05 18.83
C LEU A 9 -1.75 20.66 19.24
N SER A 10 -0.74 20.71 20.11
CA SER A 10 -0.18 19.69 20.98
C SER A 10 0.37 18.41 20.33
N ASN A 11 1.50 17.96 20.84
CA ASN A 11 2.19 16.69 20.53
C ASN A 11 1.32 15.40 20.75
N SER A 12 0.00 15.51 20.83
CA SER A 12 -0.90 14.44 21.28
C SER A 12 -1.68 13.73 20.16
N MET A 13 -1.62 14.16 18.88
CA MET A 13 -2.47 13.54 17.84
C MET A 13 -1.89 13.57 16.42
N ILE A 14 -0.57 13.35 16.31
CA ILE A 14 0.05 13.06 15.01
C ILE A 14 -0.44 11.68 14.56
N MET A 15 -1.39 11.65 13.62
CA MET A 15 -1.89 10.40 13.06
C MET A 15 -1.00 9.95 11.92
N THR A 16 -0.32 8.83 12.12
CA THR A 16 0.43 8.13 11.08
C THR A 16 -0.45 7.10 10.38
N CYS A 17 -0.23 6.90 9.09
CA CYS A 17 -0.84 5.82 8.35
C CYS A 17 -0.07 4.50 8.59
N PHE A 18 -0.68 3.36 8.28
CA PHE A 18 0.00 2.05 8.27
C PHE A 18 1.22 1.98 7.34
N CYS A 19 1.33 2.89 6.37
CA CYS A 19 2.54 3.04 5.55
C CYS A 19 3.64 3.88 6.23
N ASN A 20 3.51 4.18 7.53
CA ASN A 20 4.41 4.98 8.36
C ASN A 20 4.60 6.45 7.95
N GLU A 21 3.75 6.96 7.07
CA GLU A 21 3.74 8.38 6.70
C GLU A 21 2.64 9.15 7.42
N LEU A 22 2.84 10.47 7.55
CA LEU A 22 1.85 11.38 8.12
C LEU A 22 0.56 11.35 7.30
N ALA A 23 -0.57 11.12 7.98
CA ALA A 23 -1.89 11.20 7.36
C ALA A 23 -2.31 12.66 7.19
N ARG A 24 -2.99 12.96 6.08
CA ARG A 24 -3.60 14.28 5.86
C ARG A 24 -4.84 14.43 6.71
N CYS A 25 -4.98 15.58 7.35
CA CYS A 25 -6.15 15.94 8.13
C CYS A 25 -7.10 16.83 7.32
N PHE A 26 -8.39 16.52 7.40
CA PHE A 26 -9.47 17.28 6.79
C PHE A 26 -10.46 17.72 7.86
N THR A 27 -10.83 18.99 7.83
CA THR A 27 -11.85 19.52 8.73
C THR A 27 -13.16 19.67 7.96
N SER A 28 -14.24 19.12 8.54
CA SER A 28 -15.58 19.24 7.98
C SER A 28 -16.10 20.67 8.11
N ARG A 29 -16.60 21.16 6.98
CA ARG A 29 -17.36 22.42 6.86
C ARG A 29 -18.87 22.16 6.71
N ASN A 30 -19.30 20.90 6.81
CA ASN A 30 -20.73 20.57 6.72
C ASN A 30 -21.44 21.14 7.96
N PRO A 31 -22.53 21.92 7.81
CA PRO A 31 -23.29 22.46 8.94
C PRO A 31 -23.79 21.41 9.94
N LEU A 32 -24.02 20.17 9.49
CA LEU A 32 -24.45 19.05 10.35
C LEU A 32 -23.28 18.41 11.12
N ASN A 33 -22.04 18.67 10.72
CA ASN A 33 -20.85 18.12 11.35
C ASN A 33 -19.71 19.17 11.39
N PRO A 34 -19.90 20.34 12.01
CA PRO A 34 -18.89 21.40 12.00
C PRO A 34 -17.69 20.99 12.84
N GLY A 35 -16.48 21.23 12.34
CA GLY A 35 -15.24 20.99 13.08
C GLY A 35 -14.81 19.52 13.19
N ARG A 36 -15.63 18.56 12.74
CA ARG A 36 -15.25 17.13 12.73
C ARG A 36 -14.02 16.90 11.85
N ARG A 37 -13.02 16.19 12.40
CA ARG A 37 -11.75 15.89 11.72
C ARG A 37 -11.76 14.48 11.12
N PHE A 38 -11.22 14.35 9.92
CA PHE A 38 -11.02 13.09 9.22
C PHE A 38 -9.56 12.96 8.82
N TYR A 39 -9.04 11.74 8.78
CA TYR A 39 -7.66 11.45 8.42
C TYR A 39 -7.61 10.51 7.22
N ARG A 40 -6.73 10.78 6.26
CA ARG A 40 -6.51 9.92 5.10
C ARG A 40 -5.01 9.80 4.83
N CYS A 41 -4.57 8.62 4.38
CA CYS A 41 -3.21 8.41 3.91
C CYS A 41 -2.82 9.44 2.83
N SER A 42 -1.62 10.02 2.96
CA SER A 42 -1.03 10.95 1.99
C SER A 42 -0.54 10.26 0.72
N LYS A 43 -0.17 8.97 0.80
CA LYS A 43 0.32 8.23 -0.36
C LYS A 43 -0.78 8.04 -1.41
N PRO A 44 -0.47 8.28 -2.69
CA PRO A 44 -1.35 7.89 -3.77
C PRO A 44 -1.51 6.38 -3.78
N LYS A 45 -2.75 5.88 -3.88
CA LYS A 45 -3.06 4.44 -3.92
C LYS A 45 -2.29 3.69 -5.03
N MET A 46 -1.90 4.40 -6.09
CA MET A 46 -1.19 3.88 -7.26
C MET A 46 0.22 3.38 -6.93
N GLU A 47 0.94 4.01 -6.00
CA GLU A 47 2.32 3.60 -5.64
C GLU A 47 2.32 2.24 -4.96
N ASN A 48 1.44 2.04 -3.98
CA ASN A 48 1.27 0.75 -3.29
C ASN A 48 0.90 -0.39 -4.25
N LEU A 49 0.03 -0.10 -5.24
CA LEU A 49 -0.35 -1.08 -6.27
C LEU A 49 0.82 -1.43 -7.18
N ARG A 50 1.66 -0.44 -7.55
CA ARG A 50 2.84 -0.65 -8.39
C ARG A 50 3.88 -1.53 -7.68
N GLU A 51 4.15 -1.27 -6.40
CA GLU A 51 5.06 -2.09 -5.59
C GLU A 51 4.56 -3.53 -5.47
N SER A 52 3.27 -3.69 -5.16
CA SER A 52 2.63 -5.01 -5.07
C SER A 52 2.69 -5.76 -6.40
N LEU A 53 2.44 -5.07 -7.51
CA LEU A 53 2.54 -5.65 -8.85
C LEU A 53 3.97 -6.09 -9.18
N ASN A 54 4.98 -5.32 -8.78
CA ASN A 54 6.38 -5.69 -9.01
C ASN A 54 6.76 -6.93 -8.21
N ALA A 55 6.35 -7.03 -6.94
CA ALA A 55 6.58 -8.22 -6.10
C ALA A 55 5.95 -9.48 -6.73
N ILE A 56 4.69 -9.39 -7.18
CA ILE A 56 3.98 -10.49 -7.83
C ILE A 56 4.68 -10.92 -9.13
N LYS A 57 5.17 -9.96 -9.93
CA LYS A 57 5.91 -10.27 -11.17
C LYS A 57 7.20 -11.04 -10.88
N ILE A 58 7.96 -10.64 -9.87
CA ILE A 58 9.19 -11.33 -9.46
C ILE A 58 8.88 -12.76 -9.03
N GLU A 59 7.86 -12.95 -8.18
CA GLU A 59 7.47 -14.27 -7.70
C GLU A 59 7.00 -15.18 -8.85
N ARG A 60 6.19 -14.65 -9.77
CA ARG A 60 5.77 -15.35 -10.99
C ARG A 60 6.97 -15.80 -11.82
N ASP A 61 7.95 -14.94 -12.05
CA ASP A 61 9.13 -15.28 -12.86
C ASP A 61 9.99 -16.35 -12.20
N ASN A 62 10.10 -16.33 -10.88
CA ASN A 62 10.77 -17.37 -10.10
C ASN A 62 10.03 -18.71 -10.16
N LEU A 63 8.70 -18.69 -10.06
CA LEU A 63 7.86 -19.88 -10.18
C LEU A 63 7.96 -20.49 -11.58
N LYS A 64 7.98 -19.65 -12.63
CA LYS A 64 8.15 -20.10 -14.01
C LYS A 64 9.47 -20.86 -14.20
N LYS A 65 10.58 -20.32 -13.69
CA LYS A 65 11.89 -21.01 -13.72
C LYS A 65 11.85 -22.34 -12.95
N LYS A 66 11.19 -22.38 -11.79
CA LYS A 66 11.02 -23.63 -11.02
C LYS A 66 10.23 -24.66 -11.80
N PHE A 67 9.17 -24.24 -12.50
CA PHE A 67 8.36 -25.11 -13.34
C PHE A 67 9.16 -25.71 -14.50
N GLU A 68 9.89 -24.88 -15.24
CA GLU A 68 10.78 -25.33 -16.34
C GLU A 68 11.82 -26.36 -15.84
N ASN A 69 12.40 -26.13 -14.67
CA ASN A 69 13.34 -27.09 -14.06
C ASN A 69 12.68 -28.42 -13.71
N LEU A 70 11.45 -28.40 -13.20
CA LEU A 70 10.70 -29.63 -12.87
C LEU A 70 10.31 -30.41 -14.12
N GLU A 71 9.93 -29.73 -15.21
CA GLU A 71 9.66 -30.38 -16.50
C GLU A 71 10.90 -31.12 -17.01
N ILE A 72 12.07 -30.50 -16.92
CA ILE A 72 13.35 -31.09 -17.30
C ILE A 72 13.65 -32.34 -16.46
N LEU A 73 13.52 -32.25 -15.13
CA LEU A 73 13.76 -33.39 -14.24
C LEU A 73 12.81 -34.56 -14.53
N ASN A 74 11.51 -34.28 -14.68
CA ASN A 74 10.51 -35.29 -15.01
C ASN A 74 10.80 -35.98 -16.35
N TYR A 75 11.26 -35.24 -17.36
CA TYR A 75 11.67 -35.83 -18.64
C TYR A 75 12.81 -36.85 -18.47
N PHE A 76 13.80 -36.54 -17.61
CA PHE A 76 14.89 -37.47 -17.32
C PHE A 76 14.44 -38.67 -16.48
N GLU A 77 13.52 -38.48 -15.55
CA GLU A 77 12.95 -39.59 -14.74
C GLU A 77 12.15 -40.57 -15.60
N VAL A 78 11.30 -40.07 -16.49
CA VAL A 78 10.44 -40.91 -17.35
C VAL A 78 11.23 -41.64 -18.45
N LYS A 79 12.38 -41.10 -18.87
CA LYS A 79 13.25 -41.73 -19.88
C LYS A 79 14.34 -42.64 -19.31
N LYS A 80 14.34 -42.88 -18.01
CA LYS A 80 15.26 -43.79 -17.33
C LYS A 80 14.70 -45.22 -17.34
#